data_AF-A0A7U1BKW1-F1
#
_entry.id   AF-A0A7U1BKW1-F1
#
_cell.length_a   1.000
_cell.length_b   1.000
_cell.length_c   1.000
_cell.angle_alpha   90.00
_cell.angle_beta   90.00
_cell.angle_gamma   90.00
#
_symmetry.space_group_name_H-M   'P 1'
#
loop_
_entity.id
_entity.type
_entity.pdbx_description
1 polymer ?
#
loop_
_entity_poly.entity_id
_entity_poly.type
_entity_poly.pdbx_seq_one_letter_code
_entity_poly.pdbx_strand_id
1 'polypeptide(L)' 'TQLISPQHVKPYVKSNKNDRNDAQAIAEAASRASMRFVRGKTVEQQDVQALLK' A
#
# COMPACT_ATOMS: atom_id res chain seq x y z
N THR A 1 7.43 -1.66 -10.61
CA THR A 1 7.11 -1.77 -9.18
C THR A 1 5.60 -1.87 -9.02
N GLN A 2 5.10 -2.93 -8.38
CA GLN A 2 3.67 -3.08 -8.12
C GLN A 2 3.32 -2.36 -6.82
N LEU A 3 2.21 -1.62 -6.79
CA LEU A 3 1.76 -0.91 -5.60
C LEU A 3 0.56 -1.63 -4.98
N ILE A 4 0.57 -1.75 -3.65
CA ILE A 4 -0.55 -2.31 -2.89
C ILE A 4 -1.25 -1.15 -2.18
N SER A 5 -2.58 -1.10 -2.27
CA SER A 5 -3.36 -0.10 -1.54
C SER A 5 -3.18 -0.28 -0.02
N PRO A 6 -2.96 0.79 0.76
CA PRO A 6 -2.87 0.70 2.22
C PRO A 6 -4.10 0.05 2.87
N GLN A 7 -5.27 0.17 2.24
CA GLN A 7 -6.51 -0.47 2.70
C GLN A 7 -6.43 -2.00 2.67
N HIS A 8 -5.67 -2.57 1.72
CA HIS A 8 -5.47 -4.02 1.62
C HIS A 8 -4.37 -4.52 2.56
N VAL A 9 -3.45 -3.64 3.00
CA VAL A 9 -2.37 -4.01 3.95
C VAL A 9 -2.88 -3.94 5.39
N LYS A 10 -3.79 -3.01 5.69
CA LYS A 10 -4.33 -2.76 7.04
C LYS A 10 -4.83 -4.02 7.79
N PRO A 11 -5.50 -5.00 7.16
CA PRO A 11 -5.92 -6.23 7.84
C PRO A 11 -4.75 -7.13 8.28
N TYR A 12 -3.57 -6.99 7.68
CA TYR A 12 -2.38 -7.81 7.95
C TYR A 12 -1.39 -7.13 8.91
N VAL A 13 -1.55 -5.83 9.17
CA VAL A 13 -0.71 -5.10 10.13
C VAL A 13 -1.06 -5.57 11.54
N LYS A 14 -0.10 -6.19 12.22
CA LYS A 14 -0.26 -6.63 13.60
C LYS A 14 -0.10 -5.45 14.56
N SER A 15 -1.16 -5.11 15.29
CA SER A 15 -1.15 -4.15 16.42
C SER A 15 -0.37 -2.86 16.11
N ASN A 16 0.55 -2.45 16.98
CA ASN A 16 1.34 -1.22 16.88
C ASN A 16 2.03 -1.07 15.52
N LYS A 17 1.95 0.15 14.99
CA LYS A 17 2.62 0.54 13.76
C LYS A 17 4.14 0.55 13.98
N ASN A 18 4.84 -0.37 13.34
CA ASN A 18 6.29 -0.38 13.26
C ASN A 18 6.69 -0.92 11.88
N ASP A 19 7.89 -0.55 11.42
CA ASP A 19 8.35 -0.89 10.08
C ASP A 19 8.41 -2.40 9.83
N ARG A 20 8.70 -3.20 10.87
CA ARG A 20 8.77 -4.66 10.79
C ARG A 20 7.39 -5.28 10.52
N ASN A 21 6.36 -4.80 11.20
CA ASN A 21 4.99 -5.26 11.06
C ASN A 21 4.41 -4.81 9.73
N ASP A 22 4.72 -3.59 9.29
CA ASP A 22 4.32 -3.09 7.98
C ASP A 22 4.99 -3.91 6.86
N ALA A 23 6.28 -4.22 6.97
CA ALA A 23 6.98 -5.08 6.01
C ALA A 23 6.38 -6.49 5.94
N GLN A 24 6.08 -7.10 7.10
CA GLN A 24 5.43 -8.42 7.14
C GLN A 24 4.02 -8.38 6.54
N ALA A 25 3.23 -7.34 6.86
CA ALA A 25 1.89 -7.16 6.35
C ALA A 25 1.89 -6.96 4.82
N ILE A 26 2.84 -6.18 4.29
CA ILE A 26 3.01 -5.99 2.84
C ILE A 26 3.41 -7.29 2.15
N ALA A 27 4.32 -8.07 2.74
CA ALA A 27 4.74 -9.35 2.18
C ALA A 27 3.60 -10.38 2.17
N GLU A 28 2.81 -10.45 3.24
CA GLU A 28 1.63 -11.32 3.33
C GLU A 28 0.51 -10.86 2.38
N ALA A 29 0.32 -9.55 2.25
CA ALA A 29 -0.57 -8.96 1.28
C ALA A 29 -0.14 -9.37 -0.15
N ALA A 30 1.12 -9.18 -0.49
CA ALA A 30 1.66 -9.45 -1.83
C ALA A 30 1.60 -10.93 -2.22
N SER A 31 1.68 -11.85 -1.25
CA SER A 31 1.64 -13.30 -1.52
C SER A 31 0.24 -13.87 -1.75
N ARG A 32 -0.84 -13.10 -1.49
CA ARG A 32 -2.21 -13.57 -1.71
C ARG A 32 -2.56 -13.57 -3.20
N ALA A 33 -3.02 -14.73 -3.69
CA ALA A 33 -3.45 -14.89 -5.09
C ALA A 33 -4.59 -13.96 -5.52
N SER A 34 -5.41 -13.49 -4.58
CA SER A 34 -6.50 -12.54 -4.82
C SER A 34 -6.10 -11.07 -4.68
N MET A 35 -4.81 -10.77 -4.47
CA MET A 35 -4.36 -9.40 -4.22
C MET A 35 -4.47 -8.54 -5.48
N ARG A 36 -5.12 -7.38 -5.34
CA ARG A 36 -5.28 -6.41 -6.43
C ARG A 36 -4.25 -5.30 -6.29
N PHE A 37 -3.32 -5.25 -7.23
CA PHE A 37 -2.34 -4.17 -7.34
C PHE A 37 -2.96 -2.93 -7.97
N VAL A 38 -2.63 -1.77 -7.44
CA VAL A 38 -3.04 -0.48 -8.00
C VAL A 38 -1.96 0.04 -8.94
N ARG A 39 -2.37 0.72 -10.01
CA ARG A 39 -1.44 1.40 -10.90
C ARG A 39 -0.82 2.59 -10.15
N GLY A 40 0.47 2.83 -10.39
CA GLY A 40 1.13 4.05 -9.94
C GLY A 40 0.39 5.28 -10.47
N LYS A 41 0.31 6.30 -9.62
CA LYS A 41 -0.19 7.63 -10.04
C LYS A 41 0.77 8.21 -11.06
N THR A 42 0.25 8.94 -12.04
CA THR A 42 1.09 9.77 -12.91
C THR A 42 1.63 10.96 -12.12
N VAL A 43 2.68 11.59 -12.64
CA VAL A 43 3.27 12.80 -12.04
C VAL A 43 2.20 13.89 -11.89
N GLU A 44 1.36 14.09 -12.89
CA GLU A 44 0.25 15.06 -12.87
C GLU A 44 -0.78 14.72 -11.76
N GLN A 45 -1.13 13.44 -11.58
CA GLN A 45 -2.02 13.03 -10.50
C GLN A 45 -1.40 13.22 -9.11
N GLN A 46 -0.08 13.09 -9.01
CA GLN A 46 0.65 13.32 -7.76
C GLN A 46 0.74 14.83 -7.45
N ASP A 47 0.96 15.66 -8.46
CA ASP A 47 1.03 17.13 -8.35
C ASP A 47 -0.31 17.73 -7.92
N VAL A 48 -1.40 17.33 -8.60
CA VAL A 48 -2.77 17.72 -8.22
C VAL A 48 -3.09 17.31 -6.78
N GLN A 49 -2.67 16.11 -6.34
CA GLN A 49 -2.89 15.68 -4.97
C GLN A 49 -2.06 16.49 -3.95
N ALA A 50 -0.85 16.91 -4.31
CA ALA A 50 0.00 17.72 -3.44
C ALA A 50 -0.58 19.13 -3.24
N LEU A 51 -1.26 19.68 -4.24
CA LEU A 51 -1.96 20.96 -4.16
C LEU A 51 -3.28 20.88 -3.38
N LEU A 52 -3.93 19.71 -3.36
CA LEU A 52 -5.21 19.48 -2.68
C LEU A 52 -5.06 18.97 -1.23
N LYS A 53 -3.83 18.84 -0.72
CA LYS A 53 -3.52 18.35 0.62
C LYS A 53 -3.15 19.49 1.57
#